data_AF-A0A0L7KC19-F1
#
_entry.id   AF-A0A0L7KC19-F1
#
_cell.length_a   1.000
_cell.length_b   1.000
_cell.length_c   1.000
_cell.angle_alpha   90.00
_cell.angle_beta   90.00
_cell.angle_gamma   90.00
#
_symmetry.space_group_name_H-M   'P 1'
#
loop_
_entity.id
_entity.type
_entity.pdbx_description
1 polymer ?
#
loop_
_entity_poly.entity_id
_entity_poly.type
_entity_poly.pdbx_seq_one_letter_code
_entity_poly.pdbx_strand_id
1 'polypeptide(L)'
;MQNVKLIKPLVVGTYAFLLSPQEKKKYGNMTHKWTCLVRCPESTDISLIVSKVVFELDPSFMYPKRGDTQPLYELNTDSDPNNIPPCVVNETYEEIIFKNPTVHFYNKFLQCNNTKIAPHKFQEHFIKYDFKEDSYTKKYLQFQSEVQQEICDLMSEATLLSKDINDVQQKYFTMKSEMGVSSDEN
;
A
#
# COMPACT_ATOMS: atom_id res chain seq x y z
N MET A 1 -11.78 23.90 5.88
CA MET A 1 -10.55 23.13 6.10
C MET A 1 -9.68 23.31 4.86
N GLN A 2 -8.61 24.12 4.95
CA GLN A 2 -7.66 24.29 3.85
C GLN A 2 -6.50 23.33 4.05
N ASN A 3 -5.97 22.77 2.95
CA ASN A 3 -4.84 21.84 2.91
C ASN A 3 -5.08 20.45 3.53
N VAL A 4 -6.32 19.97 3.52
CA VAL A 4 -6.65 18.58 3.93
C VAL A 4 -6.72 17.68 2.70
N LYS A 5 -6.03 16.55 2.72
CA LYS A 5 -6.07 15.48 1.71
C LYS A 5 -6.59 14.20 2.37
N LEU A 6 -7.66 13.62 1.81
CA LEU A 6 -8.15 12.30 2.20
C LEU A 6 -7.83 11.32 1.08
N ILE A 7 -7.34 10.13 1.43
CA ILE A 7 -6.96 9.07 0.48
C ILE A 7 -7.75 7.83 0.85
N LYS A 8 -8.54 7.30 -0.07
CA LYS A 8 -9.24 6.02 0.11
C LYS A 8 -8.64 4.96 -0.82
N PRO A 9 -8.13 3.84 -0.27
CA PRO A 9 -7.75 2.69 -1.07
C PRO A 9 -8.99 1.98 -1.62
N LEU A 10 -8.95 1.66 -2.90
CA LEU A 10 -9.94 0.88 -3.62
C LEU A 10 -9.29 -0.27 -4.39
N VAL A 11 -10.09 -1.29 -4.65
CA VAL A 11 -9.75 -2.38 -5.55
C VAL A 11 -10.87 -2.50 -6.55
N VAL A 12 -10.50 -2.52 -7.82
CA VAL A 12 -11.40 -2.82 -8.93
C VAL A 12 -10.98 -4.17 -9.50
N GLY A 13 -11.94 -5.04 -9.78
CA GLY A 13 -11.58 -6.36 -10.29
C GLY A 13 -12.70 -7.14 -10.96
N THR A 14 -12.29 -8.26 -11.55
CA THR A 14 -13.15 -9.22 -12.25
C THR A 14 -12.81 -10.64 -11.79
N TYR A 15 -13.84 -11.39 -11.41
CA TYR A 15 -13.72 -12.74 -10.89
C TYR A 15 -14.46 -13.65 -11.84
N ALA A 16 -13.83 -14.71 -12.33
CA ALA A 16 -14.45 -15.62 -13.29
C ALA A 16 -14.34 -17.08 -12.84
N PHE A 17 -15.42 -17.81 -13.03
CA PHE A 17 -15.54 -19.23 -12.72
C PHE A 17 -16.07 -19.98 -13.94
N LEU A 18 -15.56 -21.18 -14.18
CA LEU A 18 -16.10 -22.06 -15.21
C LEU A 18 -17.56 -22.41 -14.88
N LEU A 19 -18.43 -22.41 -15.90
CA LEU A 19 -19.80 -22.89 -15.71
C LEU A 19 -19.81 -24.40 -15.40
N SER A 20 -20.60 -24.78 -14.41
CA SER A 20 -20.89 -26.18 -14.12
C SER A 20 -21.64 -26.83 -15.31
N PRO A 21 -21.64 -28.17 -15.42
CA PRO A 21 -22.44 -28.85 -16.45
C PRO A 21 -23.94 -28.49 -16.41
N GLN A 22 -24.48 -28.21 -15.23
CA GLN A 22 -25.86 -27.76 -15.06
C GLN A 22 -26.06 -26.32 -15.56
N GLU A 23 -25.14 -25.42 -15.24
CA GLU A 23 -25.18 -24.04 -15.71
C GLU A 23 -25.02 -23.95 -17.23
N LYS A 24 -24.16 -24.79 -17.84
CA LYS A 24 -24.01 -24.87 -19.30
C LYS A 24 -25.30 -25.25 -20.01
N LYS A 25 -26.14 -26.12 -19.41
CA LYS A 25 -27.47 -26.44 -19.96
C LYS A 25 -28.39 -25.21 -20.00
N LYS A 26 -28.25 -24.29 -19.04
CA LYS A 26 -29.05 -23.06 -18.95
C LYS A 26 -28.52 -21.95 -19.85
N TYR A 27 -27.20 -21.79 -19.94
CA TYR A 27 -26.55 -20.65 -20.59
C TYR A 27 -25.94 -20.99 -21.97
N GLY A 28 -26.21 -22.19 -22.50
CA GLY A 28 -25.86 -22.58 -23.87
C GLY A 28 -24.35 -22.61 -24.12
N ASN A 29 -23.90 -21.76 -25.04
CA ASN A 29 -22.50 -21.68 -25.48
C ASN A 29 -21.60 -20.86 -24.53
N MET A 30 -22.16 -20.26 -23.47
CA MET A 30 -21.36 -19.56 -22.48
C MET A 30 -20.42 -20.53 -21.75
N THR A 31 -19.21 -20.10 -21.49
CA THR A 31 -18.17 -20.93 -20.86
C THR A 31 -17.93 -20.58 -19.40
N HIS A 32 -18.07 -19.30 -19.05
CA HIS A 32 -17.77 -18.78 -17.72
C HIS A 32 -18.91 -17.89 -17.21
N LYS A 33 -19.05 -17.86 -15.90
CA LYS A 33 -19.72 -16.78 -15.17
C LYS A 33 -18.67 -15.86 -14.59
N TRP A 34 -18.95 -14.57 -14.55
CA TRP A 34 -18.02 -13.60 -14.01
C TRP A 34 -18.73 -12.52 -13.23
N THR A 35 -17.99 -11.84 -12.36
CA THR A 35 -18.47 -10.74 -11.55
C THR A 35 -17.44 -9.62 -11.56
N CYS A 36 -17.86 -8.43 -11.98
CA CYS A 36 -17.09 -7.21 -11.74
C CYS A 36 -17.40 -6.69 -10.34
N LEU A 37 -16.39 -6.18 -9.64
CA LEU A 37 -16.56 -5.64 -8.31
C LEU A 37 -15.65 -4.44 -8.05
N VAL A 38 -16.12 -3.57 -7.17
CA VAL A 38 -15.34 -2.50 -6.56
C VAL A 38 -15.44 -2.69 -5.05
N ARG A 39 -14.30 -2.75 -4.36
CA ARG A 39 -14.24 -2.97 -2.92
C ARG A 39 -13.16 -2.12 -2.27
N CYS A 40 -13.23 -1.97 -0.96
CA CYS A 40 -12.07 -1.53 -0.17
C CYS A 40 -11.23 -2.75 0.24
N PRO A 41 -9.89 -2.69 0.20
CA PRO A 41 -9.04 -3.76 0.72
C PRO A 41 -9.32 -4.15 2.18
N GLU A 42 -9.64 -3.16 3.02
CA GLU A 42 -9.84 -3.32 4.46
C GLU A 42 -11.27 -3.74 4.84
N SER A 43 -12.12 -4.09 3.86
CA SER A 43 -13.53 -4.46 4.07
C SER A 43 -14.36 -3.37 4.78
N THR A 44 -14.05 -2.11 4.51
CA THR A 44 -14.79 -0.93 4.99
C THR A 44 -15.90 -0.51 4.03
N ASP A 45 -16.98 0.06 4.57
CA ASP A 45 -18.15 0.47 3.79
C ASP A 45 -17.93 1.74 2.98
N ILE A 46 -17.62 1.57 1.70
CA ILE A 46 -17.39 2.68 0.76
C ILE A 46 -18.66 3.40 0.30
N SER A 47 -19.86 2.89 0.62
CA SER A 47 -21.14 3.51 0.21
C SER A 47 -21.34 4.92 0.81
N LEU A 48 -20.69 5.20 1.95
CA LEU A 48 -20.74 6.51 2.61
C LEU A 48 -20.01 7.61 1.82
N ILE A 49 -19.06 7.22 0.96
CA ILE A 49 -18.23 8.15 0.17
C ILE A 49 -18.40 7.97 -1.35
N VAL A 50 -18.88 6.81 -1.81
CA VAL A 50 -19.18 6.50 -3.21
C VAL A 50 -20.70 6.43 -3.37
N SER A 51 -21.26 7.34 -4.15
CA SER A 51 -22.71 7.39 -4.40
C SER A 51 -23.19 6.33 -5.39
N LYS A 52 -22.39 6.03 -6.42
CA LYS A 52 -22.74 5.09 -7.49
C LYS A 52 -21.49 4.52 -8.15
N VAL A 53 -21.56 3.24 -8.51
CA VAL A 53 -20.63 2.59 -9.45
C VAL A 53 -21.40 2.24 -10.72
N VAL A 54 -20.80 2.50 -11.87
CA VAL A 54 -21.38 2.14 -13.18
C VAL A 54 -20.39 1.24 -13.91
N PHE A 55 -20.86 0.05 -14.28
CA PHE A 55 -20.13 -0.87 -15.14
C PHE A 55 -20.65 -0.71 -16.56
N GLU A 56 -19.76 -0.35 -17.48
CA GLU A 56 -20.05 -0.32 -18.91
C GLU A 56 -19.47 -1.58 -19.56
N LEU A 57 -20.37 -2.47 -19.99
CA LEU A 57 -20.06 -3.73 -20.67
C LEU A 57 -20.03 -3.52 -22.18
N ASP A 58 -19.52 -4.52 -22.90
CA ASP A 58 -19.58 -4.55 -24.36
C ASP A 58 -21.04 -4.41 -24.86
N PRO A 59 -21.30 -3.67 -25.96
CA PRO A 59 -22.66 -3.43 -26.46
C PRO A 59 -23.46 -4.69 -26.81
N SER A 60 -22.82 -5.84 -27.01
CA SER A 60 -23.50 -7.13 -27.22
C SER A 60 -24.29 -7.60 -25.99
N PHE A 61 -23.99 -7.09 -24.81
CA PHE A 61 -24.70 -7.44 -23.59
C PHE A 61 -26.04 -6.70 -23.50
N MET A 62 -27.08 -7.44 -23.11
CA MET A 62 -28.35 -6.85 -22.68
C MET A 62 -28.10 -5.89 -21.52
N TYR A 63 -28.56 -4.65 -21.67
CA TYR A 63 -28.33 -3.54 -20.73
C TYR A 63 -26.84 -3.40 -20.38
N PRO A 64 -26.01 -2.93 -21.33
CA PRO A 64 -24.56 -2.93 -21.18
C PRO A 64 -24.09 -1.94 -20.11
N LYS A 65 -24.85 -0.87 -19.85
CA LYS A 65 -24.60 0.05 -18.74
C LYS A 65 -25.38 -0.40 -17.50
N ARG A 66 -24.68 -0.93 -16.50
CA ARG A 66 -25.27 -1.41 -15.25
C ARG A 66 -24.80 -0.52 -14.11
N GLY A 67 -25.74 0.12 -13.44
CA GLY A 67 -25.45 0.95 -12.28
C GLY A 67 -26.25 0.44 -11.10
N ASP A 68 -25.71 -0.54 -10.38
CA ASP A 68 -26.33 -1.04 -9.16
C ASP A 68 -25.41 -0.85 -7.96
N THR A 69 -26.02 -0.36 -6.87
CA THR A 69 -25.45 -0.20 -5.53
C THR A 69 -25.47 -1.50 -4.71
N GLN A 70 -25.99 -2.60 -5.27
CA GLN A 70 -25.93 -3.92 -4.67
C GLN A 70 -25.06 -4.85 -5.52
N PRO A 71 -24.26 -5.74 -4.92
CA PRO A 71 -23.60 -6.79 -5.67
C PRO A 71 -24.69 -7.70 -6.24
N LEU A 72 -25.10 -7.43 -7.48
CA LEU A 72 -25.97 -8.31 -8.22
C LEU A 72 -25.31 -9.69 -8.32
N TYR A 73 -26.18 -10.68 -8.44
CA TYR A 73 -25.90 -12.09 -8.67
C TYR A 73 -25.48 -12.84 -7.41
N GLU A 74 -26.46 -13.21 -6.59
CA GLU A 74 -26.42 -14.51 -5.93
C GLU A 74 -26.01 -15.54 -6.97
N LEU A 75 -24.84 -16.12 -6.77
CA LEU A 75 -24.65 -17.46 -7.24
C LEU A 75 -24.78 -18.30 -5.99
N ASN A 76 -25.94 -18.93 -5.84
CA ASN A 76 -26.04 -20.13 -5.02
C ASN A 76 -25.06 -21.11 -5.67
N THR A 77 -23.83 -21.07 -5.20
CA THR A 77 -22.92 -22.18 -5.41
C THR A 77 -23.53 -23.28 -4.57
N ASP A 78 -24.37 -24.11 -5.19
CA ASP A 78 -24.52 -25.52 -4.83
C ASP A 78 -23.15 -26.18 -5.09
N SER A 79 -22.10 -25.66 -4.45
CA SER A 79 -20.76 -26.18 -4.49
C SER A 79 -20.71 -27.26 -3.44
N ASP A 80 -20.68 -28.50 -3.91
CA ASP A 80 -20.07 -29.58 -3.14
C ASP A 80 -18.78 -29.03 -2.51
N PRO A 81 -18.65 -29.00 -1.18
CA PRO A 81 -17.48 -28.45 -0.51
C PRO A 81 -16.18 -29.16 -0.90
N ASN A 82 -16.27 -30.32 -1.57
CA ASN A 82 -15.14 -31.07 -2.11
C ASN A 82 -14.68 -30.62 -3.51
N ASN A 83 -15.42 -29.73 -4.20
CA ASN A 83 -15.09 -29.31 -5.56
C ASN A 83 -15.35 -27.81 -5.77
N ILE A 84 -14.50 -26.98 -5.17
CA ILE A 84 -14.48 -25.53 -5.40
C ILE A 84 -13.83 -25.28 -6.76
N PRO A 85 -14.57 -24.78 -7.77
CA PRO A 85 -13.99 -24.52 -9.08
C PRO A 85 -12.92 -23.42 -8.96
N PRO A 86 -11.79 -23.54 -9.70
CA PRO A 86 -10.75 -22.52 -9.68
C PRO A 86 -11.32 -21.17 -10.12
N CYS A 87 -11.02 -20.13 -9.33
CA CYS A 87 -11.39 -18.74 -9.63
C CYS A 87 -10.24 -18.06 -10.37
N VAL A 88 -10.53 -17.49 -11.53
CA VAL A 88 -9.61 -16.55 -12.19
C VAL A 88 -9.89 -15.16 -11.60
N VAL A 89 -8.87 -14.62 -10.93
CA VAL A 89 -8.94 -13.32 -10.24
C VAL A 89 -8.07 -12.32 -10.99
N ASN A 90 -8.65 -11.17 -11.35
CA ASN A 90 -7.92 -10.00 -11.79
C ASN A 90 -8.36 -8.81 -10.95
N GLU A 91 -7.45 -8.27 -10.15
CA GLU A 91 -7.71 -7.10 -9.32
C GLU A 91 -6.61 -6.06 -9.50
N THR A 92 -7.00 -4.79 -9.50
CA THR A 92 -6.10 -3.64 -9.58
C THR A 92 -6.36 -2.74 -8.38
N TYR A 93 -5.28 -2.39 -7.68
CA TYR A 93 -5.32 -1.42 -6.59
C TYR A 93 -5.33 -0.01 -7.14
N GLU A 94 -6.21 0.83 -6.60
CA GLU A 94 -6.37 2.22 -6.98
C GLU A 94 -6.56 3.08 -5.72
N GLU A 95 -6.28 4.37 -5.84
CA GLU A 95 -6.50 5.35 -4.76
C GLU A 95 -7.37 6.50 -5.21
N ILE A 96 -8.43 6.79 -4.44
CA ILE A 96 -9.19 8.01 -4.63
C ILE A 96 -8.69 9.08 -3.68
N ILE A 97 -8.29 10.21 -4.24
CA ILE A 97 -7.78 11.36 -3.50
C ILE A 97 -8.82 12.47 -3.49
N PHE A 98 -9.31 12.83 -2.30
CA PHE A 98 -10.18 13.99 -2.09
C PHE A 98 -9.36 15.15 -1.51
N LYS A 99 -9.27 16.25 -2.26
CA LYS A 99 -8.58 17.47 -1.83
C LYS A 99 -9.57 18.49 -1.29
N ASN A 100 -9.25 19.08 -0.14
CA ASN A 100 -10.04 20.11 0.53
C ASN A 100 -11.53 19.74 0.67
N PRO A 101 -11.84 18.57 1.29
CA PRO A 101 -13.22 18.12 1.44
C PRO A 101 -14.04 19.07 2.32
N THR A 102 -15.36 19.06 2.12
CA THR A 102 -16.28 19.71 3.06
C THR A 102 -16.23 19.02 4.41
N VAL A 103 -16.60 19.73 5.49
CA VAL A 103 -16.68 19.14 6.85
C VAL A 103 -17.63 17.94 6.87
N HIS A 104 -18.76 18.05 6.17
CA HIS A 104 -19.72 16.96 6.03
C HIS A 104 -19.12 15.72 5.36
N PHE A 105 -18.40 15.90 4.26
CA PHE A 105 -17.75 14.78 3.57
C PHE A 105 -16.64 14.17 4.40
N TYR A 106 -15.85 15.00 5.09
CA TYR A 106 -14.82 14.53 6.01
C TYR A 106 -15.40 13.65 7.13
N ASN A 107 -16.53 14.04 7.72
CA ASN A 107 -17.20 13.23 8.75
C ASN A 107 -17.71 11.90 8.19
N LYS A 108 -18.30 11.89 6.98
CA LYS A 108 -18.68 10.65 6.27
C LYS A 108 -17.48 9.75 5.99
N PHE A 109 -16.34 10.34 5.63
CA PHE A 109 -15.12 9.61 5.38
C PHE A 109 -14.58 8.94 6.66
N LEU A 110 -14.59 9.66 7.79
CA LEU A 110 -14.24 9.07 9.09
C LEU A 110 -15.18 7.93 9.48
N GLN A 111 -16.49 8.09 9.23
CA GLN A 111 -17.48 7.04 9.48
C GLN A 111 -17.23 5.81 8.59
N CYS A 112 -16.93 6.02 7.30
CA CYS A 112 -16.56 4.98 6.34
C CYS A 112 -15.42 4.10 6.86
N ASN A 113 -14.35 4.70 7.40
CA ASN A 113 -13.19 3.94 7.89
C ASN A 113 -13.50 3.08 9.14
N ASN A 114 -14.49 3.47 9.93
CA ASN A 114 -14.88 2.74 11.14
C ASN A 114 -16.01 1.74 10.93
N THR A 115 -16.66 1.78 9.76
CA THR A 115 -17.80 0.90 9.44
C THR A 115 -17.31 -0.32 8.68
N LYS A 116 -17.33 -1.48 9.36
CA LYS A 116 -17.02 -2.77 8.74
C LYS A 116 -18.24 -3.34 8.03
N ILE A 117 -18.02 -3.98 6.89
CA ILE A 117 -19.06 -4.73 6.17
C ILE A 117 -18.98 -6.21 6.55
N ALA A 118 -20.12 -6.91 6.43
CA ALA A 118 -20.13 -8.37 6.44
C ALA A 118 -19.15 -8.95 5.39
N PRO A 119 -18.57 -10.13 5.66
CA PRO A 119 -17.71 -10.82 4.71
C PRO A 119 -18.34 -10.93 3.31
N HIS A 120 -17.58 -10.55 2.29
CA HIS A 120 -18.03 -10.73 0.91
C HIS A 120 -17.97 -12.22 0.53
N LYS A 121 -18.93 -12.69 -0.27
CA LYS A 121 -18.97 -14.10 -0.73
C LYS A 121 -17.69 -14.58 -1.43
N PHE A 122 -16.89 -13.67 -1.98
CA PHE A 122 -15.60 -13.97 -2.63
C PHE A 122 -14.38 -13.62 -1.77
N GLN A 123 -14.55 -13.36 -0.47
CA GLN A 123 -13.47 -12.88 0.42
C GLN A 123 -12.24 -13.81 0.45
N GLU A 124 -12.44 -15.11 0.24
CA GLU A 124 -11.37 -16.09 0.14
C GLU A 124 -10.50 -15.93 -1.11
N HIS A 125 -11.07 -15.41 -2.20
CA HIS A 125 -10.37 -15.17 -3.47
C HIS A 125 -9.74 -13.77 -3.56
N PHE A 126 -9.98 -12.90 -2.58
CA PHE A 126 -9.46 -11.52 -2.58
C PHE A 126 -7.95 -11.50 -2.59
N ILE A 127 -7.34 -10.76 -3.54
CA ILE A 127 -5.91 -10.47 -3.50
C ILE A 127 -5.64 -9.71 -2.20
N LYS A 128 -4.71 -10.25 -1.42
CA LYS A 128 -4.24 -9.63 -0.19
C LYS A 128 -3.20 -8.60 -0.56
N TYR A 129 -3.65 -7.35 -0.62
CA TYR A 129 -2.75 -6.23 -0.76
C TYR A 129 -2.03 -6.02 0.56
N ASP A 130 -0.72 -6.19 0.50
CA ASP A 130 0.16 -5.96 1.63
C ASP A 130 0.49 -4.47 1.67
N PHE A 131 -0.34 -3.67 2.34
CA PHE A 131 -0.07 -2.24 2.60
C PHE A 131 1.03 -2.07 3.65
N LYS A 132 2.07 -2.93 3.60
CA LYS A 132 3.27 -2.92 4.43
C LYS A 132 4.17 -1.71 4.16
N GLU A 133 3.60 -0.56 3.82
CA GLU A 133 4.28 0.72 3.94
C GLU A 133 4.92 0.81 5.32
N ASP A 134 4.26 0.35 6.38
CA ASP A 134 4.85 0.24 7.72
C ASP A 134 6.07 -0.69 7.81
N SER A 135 6.12 -1.83 7.10
CA SER A 135 7.30 -2.73 7.20
C SER A 135 8.48 -2.25 6.37
N TYR A 136 8.22 -1.71 5.17
CA TYR A 136 9.26 -1.14 4.32
C TYR A 136 9.79 0.15 4.93
N THR A 137 8.90 1.01 5.44
CA THR A 137 9.26 2.21 6.18
C THR A 137 10.03 1.86 7.45
N LYS A 138 9.60 0.84 8.21
CA LYS A 138 10.35 0.38 9.39
C LYS A 138 11.75 -0.14 9.03
N LYS A 139 11.87 -0.94 7.96
CA LYS A 139 13.18 -1.41 7.47
C LYS A 139 14.05 -0.23 7.01
N TYR A 140 13.46 0.72 6.29
CA TYR A 140 14.15 1.92 5.82
C TYR A 140 14.64 2.79 6.99
N LEU A 141 13.78 3.07 7.96
CA LEU A 141 14.11 3.84 9.16
C LEU A 141 15.17 3.13 10.02
N GLN A 142 15.07 1.81 10.16
CA GLN A 142 16.09 1.03 10.87
C GLN A 142 17.44 1.13 10.17
N PHE A 143 17.48 0.90 8.86
CA PHE A 143 18.70 1.04 8.07
C PHE A 143 19.28 2.46 8.17
N GLN A 144 18.43 3.49 8.08
CA GLN A 144 18.84 4.89 8.24
C GLN A 144 19.47 5.15 9.62
N SER A 145 18.89 4.59 10.68
CA SER A 145 19.42 4.70 12.04
C SER A 145 20.79 4.04 12.19
N GLU A 146 20.99 2.87 11.58
CA GLU A 146 22.27 2.13 11.61
C GLU A 146 23.37 2.93 10.90
N VAL A 147 23.08 3.45 9.70
CA VAL A 147 24.01 4.30 8.94
C VAL A 147 24.36 5.59 9.70
N GLN A 148 23.36 6.22 10.33
CA GLN A 148 23.60 7.43 11.14
C GLN A 148 24.50 7.14 12.34
N GLN A 149 24.33 6.00 12.99
CA GLN A 149 25.18 5.61 14.11
C GLN A 149 26.62 5.42 13.66
N GLU A 150 26.85 4.70 12.56
CA GLU A 150 28.19 4.47 12.02
C GLU A 150 28.88 5.79 11.62
N ILE A 151 28.14 6.72 11.01
CA ILE A 151 28.64 8.07 10.70
C ILE A 151 29.04 8.81 11.99
N CYS A 152 28.21 8.77 13.03
CA CYS A 152 28.52 9.38 14.33
C CYS A 152 29.78 8.79 14.97
N ASP A 153 29.92 7.47 14.93
CA ASP A 153 31.06 6.77 15.51
C ASP A 153 32.37 7.13 14.76
N LEU A 154 32.34 7.11 13.42
CA LEU A 154 33.48 7.52 12.58
C LEU A 154 33.85 8.99 12.78
N MET A 155 32.87 9.90 12.91
CA MET A 155 33.14 11.30 13.22
C MET A 155 33.80 11.47 14.59
N SER A 156 33.34 10.71 15.59
CA SER A 156 33.94 10.73 16.93
C SER A 156 35.39 10.25 16.89
N GLU A 157 35.65 9.14 16.20
CA GLU A 157 37.01 8.60 16.03
C GLU A 157 37.93 9.59 15.29
N ALA A 158 37.48 10.16 14.17
CA ALA A 158 38.23 11.16 13.43
C ALA A 158 38.53 12.42 14.26
N THR A 159 37.61 12.81 15.14
CA THR A 159 37.80 13.94 16.06
C THR A 159 38.87 13.64 17.09
N LEU A 160 38.86 12.43 17.66
CA LEU A 160 39.89 11.98 18.61
C LEU A 160 41.27 11.92 17.94
N LEU A 161 41.38 11.32 16.77
CA LEU A 161 42.63 11.27 16.01
C LEU A 161 43.15 12.67 15.67
N SER A 162 42.27 13.59 15.28
CA SER A 162 42.65 14.98 15.00
C SER A 162 43.21 15.67 16.23
N LYS A 163 42.64 15.40 17.41
CA LYS A 163 43.16 15.90 18.69
C LYS A 163 44.53 15.30 19.00
N ASP A 164 44.70 14.00 18.87
CA ASP A 164 45.98 13.33 19.14
C ASP A 164 47.08 13.83 18.20
N ILE A 165 46.77 14.04 16.91
CA ILE A 165 47.70 14.65 15.94
C ILE A 165 48.10 16.05 16.40
N ASN A 166 47.13 16.89 16.79
CA ASN A 166 47.42 18.23 17.28
C ASN A 166 48.29 18.21 18.54
N ASP A 167 47.99 17.32 19.49
CA ASP A 167 48.76 17.18 20.74
C ASP A 167 50.20 16.73 20.45
N VAL A 168 50.39 15.80 19.50
CA VAL A 168 51.73 15.34 19.06
C VAL A 168 52.47 16.46 18.33
N GLN A 169 51.81 17.21 17.44
CA GLN A 169 52.40 18.35 16.75
C GLN A 169 52.84 19.44 17.74
N GLN A 170 52.00 19.77 18.71
CA GLN A 170 52.35 20.73 19.77
C GLN A 170 53.57 20.27 20.56
N LYS A 171 53.60 19.01 21.02
CA LYS A 171 54.76 18.43 21.72
C LYS A 171 56.03 18.49 20.88
N TYR A 172 55.95 18.17 19.59
CA TYR A 172 57.08 18.28 18.67
C TYR A 172 57.60 19.72 18.57
N PHE A 173 56.72 20.71 18.41
CA PHE A 173 57.13 22.12 18.35
C PHE A 173 57.74 22.61 19.67
N THR A 174 57.18 22.22 20.82
CA THR A 174 57.74 22.54 22.14
C THR A 174 59.15 21.93 22.29
N MET A 175 59.30 20.64 22.02
CA MET A 175 60.60 19.95 22.13
C MET A 175 61.64 20.53 21.14
N LYS A 176 61.22 20.88 19.92
CA LYS A 176 62.08 21.56 18.93
C LYS A 176 62.54 22.94 19.42
N SER A 177 61.67 23.69 20.10
CA SER A 177 62.03 25.00 20.67
C SER A 177 62.97 24.87 21.88
N GLU A 178 62.81 23.83 22.70
CA GLU A 178 63.66 23.52 23.85
C GLU A 178 65.04 22.99 23.45
N MET A 179 65.13 22.24 22.34
CA MET A 179 66.39 21.73 21.81
C MET A 179 67.30 22.78 21.19
N GLY A 180 66.86 24.04 21.08
CA GLY A 180 67.73 25.16 20.74
C GLY A 180 68.65 24.90 19.56
N VAL A 181 68.13 24.44 18.41
CA VAL A 181 68.89 24.58 17.17
C VAL A 181 68.80 26.06 16.81
N SER A 182 69.73 26.85 17.37
CA SER A 182 70.14 28.09 16.76
C SER A 182 70.50 27.75 15.32
N SER A 183 69.78 28.33 14.37
CA SER A 183 70.27 28.43 13.00
C SER A 183 71.28 29.58 12.97
N ASP A 184 72.35 29.42 13.76
CA ASP A 184 73.60 30.13 13.54
C ASP A 184 74.56 29.12 12.94
N GLU A 185 74.63 29.12 11.61
CA GLU A 185 75.89 28.98 10.87
C GLU A 185 75.67 29.44 9.42
N ASN A 186 76.25 30.62 9.13
CA ASN A 186 76.64 31.24 7.85
C ASN A 186 75.97 30.81 6.53
#